data_AF-A0A7R9EG28-F1
#
_entry.id   AF-A0A7R9EG28-F1
#
_cell.length_a   1.000
_cell.length_b   1.000
_cell.length_c   1.000
_cell.angle_alpha   90.00
_cell.angle_beta   90.00
_cell.angle_gamma   90.00
#
_symmetry.space_group_name_H-M   'P 1'
#
loop_
_entity.id
_entity.type
_entity.pdbx_description
1 polymer ?
#
loop_
_entity_poly.entity_id
_entity_poly.type
_entity_poly.pdbx_seq_one_letter_code
_entity_poly.pdbx_strand_id
1 'polypeptide(L)'
;MTGRSEFESRSGAPTGQQPSSSAKYTFILAPHVLQGPPEDEDTMSQRTRSMLVVDSPKNFRENLLSVLTCPRCKEYLDPPIIICETGHNLCHRCRPDQQTCTVCLRPLLDTRNVSLEGIAREVTYPCRYRGQGCREAFPVGDIAGHHERCRFRVYNCPGRTLEKCPWQGRRAEMETHLRDVHTNIHISFKTVKSSLVSWEITNAECYQDSHHFGYAFDEVFLFQKAFDVSQRKLCMAVKCLCPQDRAGRFRYQFRMTKNGGGQEVKLSSLVHHQGEEVAAVFQVGDCVRVDFDMLMSYVKGTRTMQIIRTSK
;
A
#
# COMPACT_ATOMS: atom_id res chain seq x y z
N MET A 1 41.89 30.51 -27.87
CA MET A 1 42.34 29.69 -29.01
C MET A 1 41.20 28.69 -29.28
N THR A 2 40.26 29.01 -30.18
CA THR A 2 40.32 28.82 -31.66
C THR A 2 40.19 27.33 -32.05
N GLY A 3 39.21 26.91 -32.87
CA GLY A 3 38.20 27.73 -33.56
C GLY A 3 37.09 26.93 -34.25
N ARG A 4 36.26 27.65 -35.01
CA ARG A 4 35.18 27.13 -35.87
C ARG A 4 35.74 26.51 -37.16
N SER A 5 34.94 25.67 -37.80
CA SER A 5 34.80 25.69 -39.26
C SER A 5 33.41 25.20 -39.69
N GLU A 6 32.59 26.09 -40.23
CA GLU A 6 31.44 25.74 -41.08
C GLU A 6 31.94 25.39 -42.49
N PHE A 7 31.17 24.59 -43.25
CA PHE A 7 31.18 24.69 -44.72
C PHE A 7 29.82 24.28 -45.29
N GLU A 8 29.25 25.16 -46.11
CA GLU A 8 27.92 25.02 -46.74
C GLU A 8 27.99 24.48 -48.18
N SER A 9 26.81 24.38 -48.82
CA SER A 9 26.55 24.26 -50.28
C SER A 9 26.73 22.86 -50.89
N ARG A 10 26.04 22.39 -51.95
CA ARG A 10 24.89 22.82 -52.80
C ARG A 10 24.53 21.59 -53.70
N SER A 11 23.41 21.43 -54.41
CA SER A 11 22.00 21.90 -54.32
C SER A 11 21.23 21.31 -55.52
N GLY A 12 20.07 20.67 -55.35
CA GLY A 12 19.33 20.10 -56.51
C GLY A 12 17.95 19.53 -56.20
N ALA A 13 16.89 20.14 -56.77
CA ALA A 13 15.56 19.54 -56.88
C ALA A 13 15.46 18.70 -58.16
N PRO A 14 14.43 17.84 -58.31
CA PRO A 14 13.32 18.30 -59.15
C PRO A 14 11.90 17.97 -58.64
N THR A 15 11.02 18.90 -59.01
CA THR A 15 9.57 18.84 -59.23
C THR A 15 8.88 17.47 -59.41
N GLY A 16 7.75 17.31 -58.71
CA GLY A 16 6.43 17.34 -59.36
C GLY A 16 5.71 16.02 -59.63
N GLN A 17 4.53 15.83 -59.02
CA GLN A 17 3.21 15.71 -59.68
C GLN A 17 2.14 15.14 -58.72
N GLN A 18 1.04 15.88 -58.56
CA GLN A 18 -0.25 15.29 -58.14
C GLN A 18 -0.92 14.65 -59.36
N PRO A 19 -1.86 13.72 -59.14
CA PRO A 19 -3.05 13.64 -59.98
C PRO A 19 -4.32 13.91 -59.17
N SER A 20 -4.96 15.03 -59.48
CA SER A 20 -6.39 15.21 -59.28
C SER A 20 -7.16 14.42 -60.34
N SER A 21 -8.20 13.69 -59.98
CA SER A 21 -9.25 13.33 -60.94
C SER A 21 -10.64 13.37 -60.30
N SER A 22 -11.42 14.35 -60.74
CA SER A 22 -12.86 14.42 -60.52
C SER A 22 -13.58 13.59 -61.57
N ALA A 23 -14.47 12.68 -61.17
CA ALA A 23 -15.45 12.05 -62.05
C ALA A 23 -16.85 12.22 -61.47
N LYS A 24 -17.64 13.13 -62.07
CA LYS A 24 -19.09 13.26 -61.83
C LYS A 24 -19.81 12.39 -62.85
N TYR A 25 -20.68 11.47 -62.43
CA TYR A 25 -21.76 10.97 -63.30
C TYR A 25 -23.06 10.71 -62.53
N THR A 26 -24.00 11.64 -62.75
CA THR A 26 -25.46 11.49 -62.89
C THR A 26 -26.22 10.37 -62.16
N PHE A 27 -27.24 10.81 -61.41
CA PHE A 27 -28.44 10.06 -61.06
C PHE A 27 -29.21 9.56 -62.30
N ILE A 28 -29.78 8.36 -62.22
CA ILE A 28 -30.98 7.95 -62.97
C ILE A 28 -31.94 7.28 -61.97
N LEU A 29 -33.21 7.69 -62.00
CA LEU A 29 -34.30 7.15 -61.19
C LEU A 29 -35.09 6.09 -61.98
N ALA A 30 -35.34 4.93 -61.39
CA ALA A 30 -36.57 4.14 -61.59
C ALA A 30 -36.72 3.09 -60.47
N PRO A 31 -37.86 3.00 -59.77
CA PRO A 31 -38.06 2.00 -58.72
C PRO A 31 -38.59 0.69 -59.30
N HIS A 32 -37.89 -0.42 -59.11
CA HIS A 32 -38.44 -1.75 -59.40
C HIS A 32 -39.17 -2.28 -58.17
N VAL A 33 -40.50 -2.09 -58.15
CA VAL A 33 -41.37 -2.68 -57.14
C VAL A 33 -41.48 -4.18 -57.42
N LEU A 34 -40.99 -5.01 -56.51
CA LEU A 34 -41.32 -6.43 -56.44
C LEU A 34 -42.26 -6.62 -55.23
N GLN A 35 -43.53 -6.85 -55.52
CA GLN A 35 -44.53 -7.18 -54.50
C GLN A 35 -44.30 -8.61 -54.04
N GLY A 36 -43.88 -8.78 -52.78
CA GLY A 36 -44.04 -10.03 -52.06
C GLY A 36 -45.52 -10.29 -51.72
N PRO A 37 -45.89 -11.53 -51.37
CA PRO A 37 -47.24 -11.84 -50.90
C PRO A 37 -47.55 -11.08 -49.59
N PRO A 38 -48.84 -10.88 -49.25
CA PRO A 38 -49.21 -10.23 -47.98
C PRO A 38 -48.76 -11.10 -46.80
N GLU A 39 -47.86 -10.57 -45.97
CA GLU A 39 -47.49 -11.19 -44.69
C GLU A 39 -48.46 -10.71 -43.60
N ASP A 40 -48.96 -11.65 -42.78
CA ASP A 40 -50.04 -11.41 -41.82
C ASP A 40 -49.67 -10.39 -40.71
N GLU A 41 -50.63 -9.52 -40.35
CA GLU A 41 -50.46 -8.39 -39.42
C GLU A 41 -50.04 -8.76 -37.99
N ASP A 42 -50.09 -10.03 -37.59
CA ASP A 42 -49.69 -10.48 -36.24
C ASP A 42 -48.15 -10.48 -36.02
N THR A 43 -47.35 -10.29 -37.07
CA THR A 43 -45.88 -10.42 -36.98
C THR A 43 -45.16 -9.11 -36.57
N MET A 44 -45.88 -8.00 -36.36
CA MET A 44 -45.28 -6.70 -36.00
C MET A 44 -44.97 -6.49 -34.50
N SER A 45 -45.29 -7.46 -33.63
CA SER A 45 -45.15 -7.33 -32.16
C SER A 45 -43.84 -7.89 -31.58
N GLN A 46 -43.01 -8.58 -32.38
CA GLN A 46 -41.89 -9.40 -31.84
C GLN A 46 -40.46 -9.01 -32.29
N ARG A 47 -40.26 -7.94 -33.08
CA ARG A 47 -38.92 -7.56 -33.60
C ARG A 47 -38.32 -6.24 -33.10
N THR A 48 -38.92 -5.57 -32.12
CA THR A 48 -38.43 -4.30 -31.55
C THR A 48 -38.18 -4.33 -30.04
N ARG A 49 -37.90 -5.52 -29.47
CA ARG A 49 -37.69 -5.70 -28.01
C ARG A 49 -36.25 -5.98 -27.58
N SER A 50 -35.26 -5.48 -28.34
CA SER A 50 -33.82 -5.62 -28.05
C SER A 50 -33.09 -4.27 -27.89
N MET A 51 -33.69 -3.30 -27.18
CA MET A 51 -32.95 -2.13 -26.68
C MET A 51 -33.42 -1.72 -25.29
N LEU A 52 -32.45 -1.43 -24.41
CA LEU A 52 -32.60 -0.99 -23.03
C LEU A 52 -33.30 -1.98 -22.09
N VAL A 53 -32.64 -3.12 -21.84
CA VAL A 53 -32.69 -3.68 -20.49
C VAL A 53 -32.05 -2.64 -19.57
N VAL A 54 -32.88 -1.85 -18.89
CA VAL A 54 -32.40 -0.96 -17.82
C VAL A 54 -31.97 -1.88 -16.69
N ASP A 55 -30.66 -2.11 -16.64
CA ASP A 55 -29.98 -2.82 -15.56
C ASP A 55 -30.49 -2.27 -14.22
N SER A 56 -30.81 -3.13 -13.25
CA SER A 56 -31.50 -2.67 -12.04
C SER A 56 -30.70 -1.53 -11.36
N PRO A 57 -31.33 -0.58 -10.64
CA PRO A 57 -30.58 0.53 -10.02
C PRO A 57 -29.43 0.09 -9.09
N LYS A 58 -29.47 -1.16 -8.61
CA LYS A 58 -28.35 -1.80 -7.88
C LYS A 58 -27.20 -2.17 -8.82
N ASN A 59 -27.49 -2.83 -9.94
CA ASN A 59 -26.53 -3.25 -10.95
C ASN A 59 -25.77 -2.03 -11.50
N PHE A 60 -26.48 -0.94 -11.83
CA PHE A 60 -25.83 0.31 -12.27
C PHE A 60 -24.86 0.87 -11.22
N ARG A 61 -25.26 0.92 -9.94
CA ARG A 61 -24.39 1.42 -8.86
C ARG A 61 -23.16 0.54 -8.65
N GLU A 62 -23.31 -0.77 -8.73
CA GLU A 62 -22.20 -1.72 -8.56
C GLU A 62 -21.22 -1.64 -9.75
N ASN A 63 -21.73 -1.55 -10.98
CA ASN A 63 -20.93 -1.31 -12.18
C ASN A 63 -20.18 0.03 -12.10
N LEU A 64 -20.83 1.10 -11.66
CA LEU A 64 -20.22 2.42 -11.47
C LEU A 64 -19.11 2.40 -10.42
N LEU A 65 -19.33 1.75 -9.27
CA LEU A 65 -18.31 1.59 -8.23
C LEU A 65 -17.11 0.75 -8.72
N SER A 66 -17.35 -0.24 -9.58
CA SER A 66 -16.28 -1.04 -10.22
C SER A 66 -15.41 -0.17 -11.13
N VAL A 67 -16.02 0.66 -12.00
CA VAL A 67 -15.30 1.63 -12.85
C VAL A 67 -14.54 2.67 -12.01
N LEU A 68 -15.10 3.05 -10.85
CA LEU A 68 -14.47 3.97 -9.89
C LEU A 68 -13.52 3.27 -8.90
N THR A 69 -13.06 2.05 -9.19
CA THR A 69 -12.08 1.30 -8.37
C THR A 69 -10.77 1.08 -9.14
N CYS A 70 -9.64 1.41 -8.53
CA CYS A 70 -8.32 1.22 -9.11
C CYS A 70 -8.01 -0.27 -9.32
N PRO A 71 -7.64 -0.71 -10.54
CA PRO A 71 -7.37 -2.11 -10.82
C PRO A 71 -6.12 -2.63 -10.09
N ARG A 72 -5.17 -1.77 -9.71
CA ARG A 72 -3.91 -2.11 -9.01
C ARG A 72 -4.12 -2.33 -7.51
N CYS A 73 -4.48 -1.28 -6.77
CA CYS A 73 -4.59 -1.34 -5.31
C CYS A 73 -5.99 -1.69 -4.77
N LYS A 74 -7.01 -1.78 -5.64
CA LYS A 74 -8.42 -2.00 -5.28
C LYS A 74 -9.04 -0.91 -4.38
N GLU A 75 -8.40 0.26 -4.32
CA GLU A 75 -8.93 1.48 -3.71
C GLU A 75 -9.89 2.19 -4.66
N TYR A 76 -10.77 3.03 -4.12
CA TYR A 76 -11.54 3.95 -4.95
C TYR A 76 -10.64 4.98 -5.65
N LEU A 77 -11.02 5.35 -6.87
CA LEU A 77 -10.36 6.36 -7.68
C LEU A 77 -10.72 7.76 -7.17
N ASP A 78 -9.73 8.44 -6.63
CA ASP A 78 -9.82 9.83 -6.18
C ASP A 78 -8.97 10.76 -7.07
N PRO A 79 -9.42 12.00 -7.33
CA PRO A 79 -8.68 12.95 -8.14
C PRO A 79 -7.24 13.22 -7.62
N PRO A 80 -6.23 13.34 -8.51
CA PRO A 80 -6.31 13.16 -9.96
C PRO A 80 -6.38 11.68 -10.38
N ILE A 81 -7.19 11.39 -11.40
CA ILE A 81 -7.36 10.04 -11.95
C ILE A 81 -6.51 9.91 -13.22
N ILE A 82 -5.52 9.02 -13.20
CA ILE A 82 -4.56 8.80 -14.28
C ILE A 82 -5.16 7.85 -15.32
N ILE A 83 -4.89 8.09 -16.60
CA ILE A 83 -5.43 7.34 -17.73
C ILE A 83 -4.31 6.78 -18.61
N CYS A 84 -4.49 5.60 -19.20
CA CYS A 84 -3.56 5.04 -20.19
C CYS A 84 -4.00 5.34 -21.63
N GLU A 85 -3.14 5.04 -22.61
CA GLU A 85 -3.43 5.18 -24.05
C GLU A 85 -4.77 4.56 -24.49
N THR A 86 -5.23 3.49 -23.83
CA THR A 86 -6.47 2.78 -24.16
C THR A 86 -7.65 3.13 -23.24
N GLY A 87 -7.55 4.18 -22.42
CA GLY A 87 -8.65 4.67 -21.58
C GLY A 87 -8.85 4.00 -20.21
N HIS A 88 -8.01 3.05 -19.80
CA HIS A 88 -8.09 2.46 -18.45
C HIS A 88 -7.59 3.45 -17.39
N ASN A 89 -8.23 3.44 -16.21
CA ASN A 89 -8.02 4.42 -15.15
C ASN A 89 -7.24 3.82 -13.95
N LEU A 90 -6.33 4.60 -13.37
CA LEU A 90 -5.58 4.28 -12.15
C LEU A 90 -5.61 5.49 -11.19
N CYS A 91 -5.50 5.27 -9.87
CA CYS A 91 -5.36 6.38 -8.93
C CYS A 91 -3.93 6.95 -8.97
N HIS A 92 -3.79 8.25 -8.69
CA HIS A 92 -2.48 8.92 -8.65
C HIS A 92 -1.49 8.26 -7.67
N ARG A 93 -1.95 7.74 -6.53
CA ARG A 93 -1.13 6.98 -5.57
C ARG A 93 -0.38 5.82 -6.19
N CYS A 94 -0.93 5.22 -7.25
CA CYS A 94 -0.32 4.08 -7.93
C CYS A 94 0.59 4.44 -9.10
N ARG A 95 0.74 5.74 -9.45
CA ARG A 95 1.54 6.20 -10.60
C ARG A 95 3.07 6.15 -10.37
N PRO A 96 3.63 6.54 -9.20
CA PRO A 96 5.09 6.59 -9.03
C PRO A 96 5.78 5.25 -9.32
N ASP A 97 5.21 4.14 -8.83
CA ASP A 97 5.75 2.78 -9.03
C ASP A 97 5.17 2.07 -10.26
N GLN A 98 4.57 2.78 -11.22
CA GLN A 98 3.92 2.17 -12.38
C GLN A 98 3.89 3.09 -13.60
N GLN A 99 4.67 2.76 -14.64
CA GLN A 99 4.67 3.49 -15.92
C GLN A 99 3.72 2.90 -16.98
N THR A 100 3.18 1.69 -16.74
CA THR A 100 2.31 0.96 -17.68
C THR A 100 1.01 0.51 -17.03
N CYS A 101 -0.08 0.49 -17.78
CA CYS A 101 -1.39 0.07 -17.31
C CYS A 101 -1.39 -1.40 -16.87
N THR A 102 -1.86 -1.67 -15.65
CA THR A 102 -1.97 -3.06 -15.13
C THR A 102 -3.05 -3.90 -15.81
N VAL A 103 -3.86 -3.33 -16.70
CA VAL A 103 -4.94 -4.03 -17.43
C VAL A 103 -4.54 -4.36 -18.87
N CYS A 104 -3.90 -3.43 -19.58
CA CYS A 104 -3.58 -3.58 -21.02
C CYS A 104 -2.08 -3.42 -21.35
N LEU A 105 -1.22 -3.23 -20.34
CA LEU A 105 0.24 -3.06 -20.44
C LEU A 105 0.72 -1.84 -21.27
N ARG A 106 -0.18 -1.01 -21.80
CA ARG A 106 0.15 0.24 -22.50
C ARG A 106 0.62 1.36 -21.57
N PRO A 107 1.45 2.31 -22.04
CA PRO A 107 1.89 3.46 -21.26
C PRO A 107 0.76 4.20 -20.53
N LEU A 108 1.06 4.69 -19.32
CA LEU A 108 0.24 5.70 -18.67
C LEU A 108 0.53 7.06 -19.29
N LEU A 109 -0.50 7.85 -19.55
CA LEU A 109 -0.37 9.19 -20.10
C LEU A 109 -0.07 10.19 -18.97
N ASP A 110 0.64 11.27 -19.30
CA ASP A 110 0.78 12.43 -18.41
C ASP A 110 -0.45 13.35 -18.51
N THR A 111 -1.63 12.76 -18.31
CA THR A 111 -2.91 13.48 -18.28
C THR A 111 -3.87 12.80 -17.32
N ARG A 112 -5.01 13.45 -17.05
CA ARG A 112 -5.99 13.01 -16.08
C ARG A 112 -7.41 12.99 -16.65
N ASN A 113 -8.20 12.03 -16.21
CA ASN A 113 -9.58 11.85 -16.64
C ASN A 113 -10.52 12.80 -15.89
N VAL A 114 -10.53 14.08 -16.27
CA VAL A 114 -11.31 15.15 -15.61
C VAL A 114 -12.81 14.81 -15.55
N SER A 115 -13.36 14.16 -16.58
CA SER A 115 -14.77 13.73 -16.61
C SER A 115 -15.06 12.69 -15.53
N LEU A 116 -14.20 11.67 -15.40
CA LEU A 116 -14.35 10.66 -14.36
C LEU A 116 -14.06 11.22 -12.96
N GLU A 117 -13.17 12.20 -12.82
CA GLU A 117 -12.99 12.95 -11.57
C GLU A 117 -14.27 13.72 -11.17
N GLY A 118 -15.01 14.27 -12.14
CA GLY A 118 -16.31 14.90 -11.90
C GLY A 118 -17.30 13.90 -11.33
N ILE A 119 -17.49 12.77 -12.03
CA ILE A 119 -18.36 11.67 -11.59
C ILE A 119 -17.95 11.14 -10.20
N ALA A 120 -16.66 11.01 -9.92
CA ALA A 120 -16.14 10.53 -8.64
C ALA A 120 -16.50 11.44 -7.46
N ARG A 121 -16.71 12.74 -7.67
CA ARG A 121 -17.10 13.68 -6.59
C ARG A 121 -18.58 13.54 -6.21
N GLU A 122 -19.44 13.19 -7.15
CA GLU A 122 -20.89 13.06 -6.96
C GLU A 122 -21.33 11.70 -6.38
N VAL A 123 -20.42 10.73 -6.27
CA VAL A 123 -20.73 9.37 -5.79
C VAL A 123 -20.45 9.22 -4.30
N THR A 124 -21.38 8.54 -3.60
CA THR A 124 -21.13 8.04 -2.24
C THR A 124 -20.61 6.61 -2.28
N TYR A 125 -19.45 6.40 -1.68
CA TYR A 125 -18.71 5.15 -1.70
C TYR A 125 -18.95 4.36 -0.40
N PRO A 126 -19.34 3.08 -0.46
CA PRO A 126 -19.48 2.27 0.74
C PRO A 126 -18.10 1.97 1.35
N CYS A 127 -18.01 1.87 2.67
CA CYS A 127 -16.79 1.41 3.31
C CYS A 127 -16.36 0.00 2.82
N ARG A 128 -15.07 -0.21 2.57
CA ARG A 128 -14.52 -1.52 2.18
C ARG A 128 -14.82 -2.61 3.21
N TYR A 129 -14.90 -2.23 4.49
CA TYR A 129 -15.19 -3.12 5.61
C TYR A 129 -16.69 -3.44 5.75
N ARG A 130 -17.48 -3.25 4.70
CA ARG A 130 -18.90 -3.59 4.65
C ARG A 130 -19.16 -5.08 4.86
N GLY A 131 -18.30 -5.94 4.34
CA GLY A 131 -18.33 -7.38 4.61
C GLY A 131 -18.10 -7.74 6.08
N GLN A 132 -17.52 -6.83 6.88
CA GLN A 132 -17.26 -7.01 8.31
C GLN A 132 -18.28 -6.28 9.21
N GLY A 133 -19.28 -5.63 8.63
CA GLY A 133 -20.39 -4.99 9.33
C GLY A 133 -20.47 -3.46 9.20
N CYS A 134 -19.53 -2.79 8.52
CA CYS A 134 -19.64 -1.36 8.30
C CYS A 134 -20.78 -1.03 7.33
N ARG A 135 -21.68 -0.11 7.72
CA ARG A 135 -22.80 0.34 6.87
C ARG A 135 -22.65 1.79 6.39
N GLU A 136 -21.54 2.42 6.74
CA GLU A 136 -21.26 3.82 6.44
C GLU A 136 -20.78 3.97 4.99
N ALA A 137 -21.09 5.12 4.39
CA ALA A 137 -20.68 5.51 3.05
C ALA A 137 -20.31 6.99 3.04
N PHE A 138 -19.32 7.36 2.23
CA PHE A 138 -18.69 8.69 2.27
C PHE A 138 -18.44 9.24 0.86
N PRO A 139 -18.32 10.57 0.71
CA PRO A 139 -17.69 11.17 -0.48
C PRO A 139 -16.25 10.67 -0.65
N VAL A 140 -15.73 10.78 -1.88
CA VAL A 140 -14.38 10.29 -2.23
C VAL A 140 -13.26 10.92 -1.40
N GLY A 141 -13.42 12.19 -0.98
CA GLY A 141 -12.41 12.89 -0.15
C GLY A 141 -12.32 12.39 1.29
N ASP A 142 -13.43 11.90 1.86
CA ASP A 142 -13.50 11.51 3.28
C ASP A 142 -13.24 10.03 3.50
N ILE A 143 -13.46 9.18 2.48
CA ILE A 143 -13.50 7.73 2.67
C ILE A 143 -12.15 7.13 3.09
N ALA A 144 -11.03 7.70 2.65
CA ALA A 144 -9.69 7.27 3.09
C ALA A 144 -9.52 7.45 4.60
N GLY A 145 -9.85 8.65 5.11
CA GLY A 145 -9.83 8.96 6.54
C GLY A 145 -10.87 8.18 7.37
N HIS A 146 -11.95 7.71 6.74
CA HIS A 146 -12.82 6.71 7.37
C HIS A 146 -12.15 5.33 7.43
N HIS A 147 -11.60 4.81 6.33
CA HIS A 147 -10.98 3.48 6.29
C HIS A 147 -9.86 3.32 7.33
N GLU A 148 -9.05 4.36 7.57
CA GLU A 148 -8.01 4.33 8.58
C GLU A 148 -8.55 4.14 10.01
N ARG A 149 -9.72 4.73 10.32
CA ARG A 149 -10.31 4.80 11.67
C ARG A 149 -11.55 3.91 11.84
N CYS A 150 -11.91 3.15 10.82
CA CYS A 150 -13.13 2.33 10.83
C CYS A 150 -13.08 1.27 11.94
N ARG A 151 -14.09 1.23 12.80
CA ARG A 151 -14.21 0.22 13.87
C ARG A 151 -14.28 -1.24 13.38
N PHE A 152 -14.60 -1.44 12.10
CA PHE A 152 -14.62 -2.76 11.45
C PHE A 152 -13.34 -3.06 10.67
N ARG A 153 -12.30 -2.21 10.78
CA ARG A 153 -11.01 -2.38 10.10
C ARG A 153 -10.38 -3.71 10.49
N VAL A 154 -10.04 -4.46 9.44
CA VAL A 154 -9.26 -5.70 9.52
C VAL A 154 -7.78 -5.37 9.29
N TYR A 155 -6.92 -6.00 10.07
CA TYR A 155 -5.47 -5.88 10.03
C TYR A 155 -4.86 -7.19 9.55
N ASN A 156 -3.84 -7.09 8.71
CA ASN A 156 -2.97 -8.21 8.36
C ASN A 156 -2.08 -8.56 9.56
N CYS A 157 -1.74 -9.85 9.73
CA CYS A 157 -0.68 -10.24 10.64
C CYS A 157 0.64 -9.51 10.30
N PRO A 158 1.35 -8.94 11.29
CA PRO A 158 2.73 -8.46 11.17
C PRO A 158 3.69 -9.45 10.51
N GLY A 159 3.54 -10.74 10.83
CA GLY A 159 4.27 -11.85 10.22
C GLY A 159 3.87 -12.17 8.78
N ARG A 160 3.00 -11.40 8.12
CA ARG A 160 2.62 -11.66 6.71
C ARG A 160 3.82 -11.63 5.76
N THR A 161 4.76 -10.71 5.96
CA THR A 161 5.92 -10.56 5.07
C THR A 161 7.08 -11.48 5.49
N LEU A 162 7.32 -11.63 6.80
CA LEU A 162 8.43 -12.41 7.35
C LEU A 162 8.10 -13.91 7.41
N GLU A 163 6.95 -14.25 7.99
CA GLU A 163 6.49 -15.62 8.27
C GLU A 163 5.44 -16.15 7.27
N LYS A 164 5.14 -15.37 6.21
CA LYS A 164 4.07 -15.66 5.23
C LYS A 164 2.69 -15.89 5.85
N CYS A 165 2.45 -15.37 7.06
CA CYS A 165 1.23 -15.63 7.81
C CYS A 165 -0.03 -15.10 7.08
N PRO A 166 -1.02 -15.96 6.80
CA PRO A 166 -2.21 -15.57 6.05
C PRO A 166 -3.24 -14.81 6.90
N TRP A 167 -3.09 -14.79 8.23
CA TRP A 167 -4.10 -14.29 9.17
C TRP A 167 -4.47 -12.83 8.95
N GLN A 168 -5.76 -12.57 9.14
CA GLN A 168 -6.40 -11.26 9.11
C GLN A 168 -7.46 -11.21 10.21
N GLY A 169 -7.50 -10.14 10.99
CA GLY A 169 -8.46 -9.99 12.08
C GLY A 169 -8.54 -8.57 12.63
N ARG A 170 -9.34 -8.38 13.68
CA ARG A 170 -9.51 -7.09 14.37
C ARG A 170 -8.29 -6.79 15.25
N ARG A 171 -8.10 -5.51 15.59
CA ARG A 171 -7.00 -5.03 16.45
C ARG A 171 -6.88 -5.84 17.76
N ALA A 172 -8.01 -6.08 18.44
CA ALA A 172 -8.09 -6.78 19.72
C ALA A 172 -7.82 -8.30 19.63
N GLU A 173 -7.92 -8.90 18.44
CA GLU A 173 -7.64 -10.33 18.22
C GLU A 173 -6.13 -10.58 17.99
N MET A 174 -5.37 -9.53 17.72
CA MET A 174 -3.95 -9.59 17.33
C MET A 174 -3.04 -10.12 18.45
N GLU A 175 -3.27 -9.76 19.72
CA GLU A 175 -2.46 -10.27 20.83
C GLU A 175 -2.57 -11.78 20.94
N THR A 176 -3.80 -12.29 20.99
CA THR A 176 -4.11 -13.72 20.99
C THR A 176 -3.54 -14.42 19.76
N HIS A 177 -3.70 -13.84 18.56
CA HIS A 177 -3.11 -14.42 17.36
C HIS A 177 -1.57 -14.53 17.43
N LEU A 178 -0.86 -13.48 17.86
CA LEU A 178 0.60 -13.50 17.96
C LEU A 178 1.07 -14.51 19.02
N ARG A 179 0.41 -14.56 20.18
CA ARG A 179 0.73 -15.51 21.25
C ARG A 179 0.51 -16.96 20.82
N ASP A 180 -0.61 -17.25 20.17
CA ASP A 180 -1.08 -18.62 19.97
C ASP A 180 -0.59 -19.23 18.64
N VAL A 181 -0.31 -18.41 17.62
CA VAL A 181 0.20 -18.85 16.29
C VAL A 181 1.69 -18.57 16.12
N HIS A 182 2.21 -17.48 16.68
CA HIS A 182 3.61 -17.06 16.56
C HIS A 182 4.42 -17.30 17.84
N THR A 183 4.11 -18.38 18.57
CA THR A 183 4.68 -18.76 19.89
C THR A 183 6.19 -18.56 20.00
N ASN A 184 6.97 -19.04 19.02
CA ASN A 184 8.43 -18.99 19.03
C ASN A 184 9.03 -17.58 18.86
N ILE A 185 8.26 -16.64 18.33
CA ILE A 185 8.67 -15.26 18.07
C ILE A 185 7.83 -14.24 18.85
N HIS A 186 6.97 -14.68 19.77
CA HIS A 186 6.13 -13.82 20.59
C HIS A 186 6.84 -13.39 21.88
N ILE A 187 6.92 -12.07 22.12
CA ILE A 187 7.39 -11.50 23.38
C ILE A 187 6.21 -11.37 24.35
N SER A 188 6.24 -12.18 25.42
CA SER A 188 5.38 -11.96 26.59
C SER A 188 5.98 -10.83 27.45
N PHE A 189 5.31 -9.69 27.47
CA PHE A 189 5.74 -8.53 28.25
C PHE A 189 5.34 -8.64 29.73
N LYS A 190 6.29 -8.34 30.63
CA LYS A 190 6.00 -8.04 32.04
C LYS A 190 5.71 -6.55 32.20
N THR A 191 4.52 -6.19 32.69
CA THR A 191 4.19 -4.80 33.02
C THR A 191 4.92 -4.39 34.30
N VAL A 192 5.76 -3.34 34.21
CA VAL A 192 6.49 -2.79 35.36
C VAL A 192 5.77 -1.55 35.90
N LYS A 193 5.23 -0.71 35.00
CA LYS A 193 4.41 0.47 35.30
C LYS A 193 3.40 0.67 34.16
N SER A 194 2.38 1.51 34.36
CA SER A 194 1.38 1.86 33.33
C SER A 194 1.94 2.49 32.04
N SER A 195 3.20 2.94 32.07
CA SER A 195 3.95 3.46 30.93
C SER A 195 5.20 2.65 30.58
N LEU A 196 5.46 1.52 31.25
CA LEU A 196 6.69 0.73 31.05
C LEU A 196 6.40 -0.78 31.10
N VAL A 197 6.67 -1.45 29.97
CA VAL A 197 6.74 -2.91 29.87
C VAL A 197 8.18 -3.36 29.67
N SER A 198 8.51 -4.57 30.09
CA SER A 198 9.83 -5.15 29.87
C SER A 198 9.79 -6.65 29.66
N TRP A 199 10.81 -7.18 28.99
CA TRP A 199 11.10 -8.60 28.91
C TRP A 199 12.59 -8.82 29.13
N GLU A 200 12.94 -10.04 29.53
CA GLU A 200 14.32 -10.49 29.65
C GLU A 200 14.80 -11.05 28.31
N ILE A 201 16.06 -10.82 27.96
CA ILE A 201 16.71 -11.45 26.80
C ILE A 201 17.74 -12.43 27.33
N THR A 202 17.67 -13.69 26.92
CA THR A 202 18.65 -14.69 27.40
C THR A 202 20.01 -14.46 26.75
N ASN A 203 21.08 -14.95 27.41
CA ASN A 203 22.43 -14.79 26.85
C ASN A 203 22.59 -15.49 25.49
N ALA A 204 22.01 -16.67 25.32
CA ALA A 204 22.09 -17.45 24.08
C ALA A 204 21.40 -16.71 22.92
N GLU A 205 20.25 -16.08 23.18
CA GLU A 205 19.53 -15.27 22.21
C GLU A 205 20.35 -14.07 21.71
N CYS A 206 21.19 -13.45 22.53
CA CYS A 206 21.87 -12.19 22.15
C CYS A 206 22.80 -12.29 20.93
N TYR A 207 23.24 -13.48 20.54
CA TYR A 207 24.23 -13.67 19.45
C TYR A 207 23.61 -14.17 18.14
N GLN A 208 22.29 -14.30 18.09
CA GLN A 208 21.57 -14.76 16.90
C GLN A 208 20.70 -13.62 16.36
N ASP A 209 20.81 -13.39 15.06
CA ASP A 209 19.89 -12.55 14.30
C ASP A 209 18.48 -13.10 14.45
N SER A 210 17.55 -12.27 14.93
CA SER A 210 16.15 -12.67 15.03
C SER A 210 15.21 -11.48 15.03
N HIS A 211 13.94 -11.80 14.85
CA HIS A 211 12.84 -10.86 14.97
C HIS A 211 11.77 -11.43 15.90
N HIS A 212 11.09 -10.56 16.63
CA HIS A 212 10.06 -10.94 17.57
C HIS A 212 8.95 -9.89 17.61
N PHE A 213 7.71 -10.34 17.84
CA PHE A 213 6.53 -9.49 17.96
C PHE A 213 6.03 -9.45 19.40
N GLY A 214 5.70 -8.27 19.92
CA GLY A 214 5.04 -8.11 21.21
C GLY A 214 3.87 -7.14 21.13
N TYR A 215 2.82 -7.38 21.92
CA TYR A 215 1.66 -6.49 22.03
C TYR A 215 1.71 -5.70 23.35
N ALA A 216 1.75 -4.37 23.29
CA ALA A 216 1.70 -3.52 24.49
C ALA A 216 1.07 -2.16 24.18
N PHE A 217 0.45 -1.53 25.18
CA PHE A 217 -0.14 -0.18 25.05
C PHE A 217 -1.14 0.01 23.90
N ASP A 218 -1.83 -1.07 23.49
CA ASP A 218 -2.67 -1.16 22.29
C ASP A 218 -1.93 -1.01 20.94
N GLU A 219 -0.61 -1.20 20.93
CA GLU A 219 0.26 -1.24 19.74
C GLU A 219 0.94 -2.62 19.58
N VAL A 220 1.37 -2.95 18.36
CA VAL A 220 2.29 -4.08 18.13
C VAL A 220 3.67 -3.53 17.89
N PHE A 221 4.65 -4.11 18.57
CA PHE A 221 6.06 -3.81 18.41
C PHE A 221 6.78 -4.97 17.73
N LEU A 222 7.59 -4.65 16.73
CA LEU A 222 8.53 -5.57 16.09
C LEU A 222 9.92 -5.25 16.63
N PHE A 223 10.43 -6.12 17.49
CA PHE A 223 11.83 -6.11 17.93
C PHE A 223 12.67 -6.89 16.93
N GLN A 224 13.77 -6.30 16.47
CA GLN A 224 14.75 -6.95 15.60
C GLN A 224 16.15 -6.73 16.17
N LYS A 225 17.01 -7.73 16.00
CA LYS A 225 18.44 -7.65 16.30
C LYS A 225 19.25 -8.32 15.20
N ALA A 226 20.46 -7.81 15.00
CA ALA A 226 21.46 -8.42 14.14
C ALA A 226 22.85 -8.26 14.76
N PHE A 227 23.73 -9.25 14.58
CA PHE A 227 25.11 -9.17 15.03
C PHE A 227 26.04 -8.80 13.86
N ASP A 228 26.52 -7.55 13.86
CA ASP A 228 27.56 -7.12 12.93
C ASP A 228 28.89 -7.76 13.34
N VAL A 229 29.22 -8.87 12.68
CA VAL A 229 30.46 -9.62 12.87
C VAL A 229 31.70 -8.77 12.57
N SER A 230 31.62 -7.88 11.57
CA SER A 230 32.74 -7.05 11.13
C SER A 230 33.12 -6.00 12.17
N GLN A 231 32.12 -5.41 12.84
CA GLN A 231 32.30 -4.42 13.90
C GLN A 231 32.25 -5.00 15.31
N ARG A 232 31.99 -6.31 15.47
CA ARG A 232 31.73 -7.00 16.75
C ARG A 232 30.62 -6.33 17.56
N LYS A 233 29.52 -5.94 16.91
CA LYS A 233 28.41 -5.18 17.54
C LYS A 233 27.06 -5.86 17.41
N LEU A 234 26.37 -6.01 18.53
CA LEU A 234 24.94 -6.33 18.55
C LEU A 234 24.13 -5.05 18.26
N CYS A 235 23.47 -5.01 17.12
CA CYS A 235 22.51 -3.98 16.75
C CYS A 235 21.09 -4.42 17.16
N MET A 236 20.30 -3.50 17.72
CA MET A 236 18.94 -3.75 18.19
C MET A 236 18.04 -2.56 17.88
N ALA A 237 16.89 -2.82 17.25
CA ALA A 237 15.87 -1.82 16.92
C ALA A 237 14.47 -2.33 17.30
N VAL A 238 13.59 -1.40 17.62
CA VAL A 238 12.16 -1.67 17.84
C VAL A 238 11.35 -0.78 16.90
N LYS A 239 10.43 -1.37 16.13
CA LYS A 239 9.43 -0.67 15.32
C LYS A 239 8.06 -0.73 15.94
N CYS A 240 7.29 0.36 15.87
CA CYS A 240 5.86 0.38 16.16
C CYS A 240 5.08 0.14 14.87
N LEU A 241 4.28 -0.91 14.83
CA LEU A 241 3.42 -1.27 13.68
C LEU A 241 2.11 -0.51 13.77
N CYS A 242 2.24 0.81 13.73
CA CYS A 242 1.20 1.79 14.03
C CYS A 242 1.31 3.01 13.10
N PRO A 243 0.24 3.83 12.99
CA PRO A 243 0.31 5.15 12.38
C PRO A 243 1.48 6.00 12.92
N GLN A 244 2.12 6.76 12.03
CA GLN A 244 3.42 7.39 12.28
C GLN A 244 3.41 8.39 13.46
N ASP A 245 2.27 9.05 13.72
CA ASP A 245 2.08 9.99 14.83
C ASP A 245 2.10 9.32 16.24
N ARG A 246 1.96 7.98 16.28
CA ARG A 246 1.98 7.17 17.50
C ARG A 246 3.36 6.59 17.81
N ALA A 247 4.18 6.29 16.79
CA ALA A 247 5.52 5.72 16.97
C ALA A 247 6.41 6.60 17.86
N GLY A 248 6.45 7.92 17.59
CA GLY A 248 7.20 8.91 18.39
C GLY A 248 6.69 9.15 19.82
N ARG A 249 5.75 8.34 20.32
CA ARG A 249 5.30 8.32 21.73
C ARG A 249 5.99 7.21 22.55
N PHE A 250 6.91 6.46 21.93
CA PHE A 250 7.57 5.33 22.54
C PHE A 250 9.09 5.40 22.38
N ARG A 251 9.80 5.01 23.44
CA ARG A 251 11.26 4.82 23.45
C ARG A 251 11.55 3.39 23.89
N TYR A 252 12.48 2.70 23.21
CA TYR A 252 12.98 1.42 23.70
C TYR A 252 14.24 1.62 24.54
N GLN A 253 14.54 0.65 25.41
CA GLN A 253 15.71 0.70 26.27
C GLN A 253 16.26 -0.69 26.54
N PHE A 254 17.50 -0.94 26.11
CA PHE A 254 18.26 -2.09 26.54
C PHE A 254 18.97 -1.77 27.84
N ARG A 255 18.88 -2.69 28.80
CA ARG A 255 19.44 -2.54 30.15
C ARG A 255 20.22 -3.81 30.50
N MET A 256 21.46 -3.62 30.93
CA MET A 256 22.34 -4.69 31.42
C MET A 256 22.77 -4.37 32.86
N THR A 257 22.62 -5.31 33.79
CA THR A 257 23.04 -5.18 35.19
C THR A 257 24.04 -6.26 35.53
N LYS A 258 25.15 -5.93 36.21
CA LYS A 258 26.09 -6.95 36.71
C LYS A 258 25.47 -7.71 37.88
N ASN A 259 25.83 -8.99 38.00
CA ASN A 259 25.48 -9.79 39.17
C ASN A 259 26.09 -9.15 40.43
N GLY A 260 25.35 -9.16 41.55
CA GLY A 260 25.73 -8.42 42.76
C GLY A 260 25.45 -6.91 42.73
N GLY A 261 24.84 -6.36 41.67
CA GLY A 261 24.23 -5.02 41.69
C GLY A 261 25.17 -3.80 41.56
N GLY A 262 26.49 -4.00 41.45
CA GLY A 262 27.47 -2.90 41.46
C GLY A 262 27.60 -2.07 40.18
N GLN A 263 27.02 -2.47 39.05
CA GLN A 263 27.08 -1.71 37.80
C GLN A 263 25.87 -1.97 36.91
N GLU A 264 25.35 -0.92 36.27
CA GLU A 264 24.24 -0.96 35.33
C GLU A 264 24.55 -0.09 34.10
N VAL A 265 24.16 -0.56 32.92
CA VAL A 265 24.16 0.21 31.67
C VAL A 265 22.76 0.26 31.10
N LYS A 266 22.37 1.43 30.58
CA LYS A 266 21.13 1.66 29.84
C LYS A 266 21.47 2.30 28.50
N LEU A 267 20.99 1.73 27.42
CA LEU A 267 21.10 2.25 26.06
C LEU A 267 19.69 2.36 25.47
N SER A 268 19.42 3.41 24.72
CA SER A 268 18.06 3.74 24.28
C SER A 268 18.03 4.46 22.95
N SER A 269 17.02 4.17 22.13
CA SER A 269 16.60 5.02 21.01
C SER A 269 15.07 5.11 20.95
N LEU A 270 14.56 6.04 20.14
CA LEU A 270 13.14 6.16 19.83
C LEU A 270 12.65 4.92 19.10
N VAL A 271 11.36 4.58 19.26
CA VAL A 271 10.76 3.49 18.48
C VAL A 271 10.51 3.97 17.05
N HIS A 272 11.06 3.22 16.10
CA HIS A 272 10.97 3.48 14.67
C HIS A 272 9.53 3.30 14.15
N HIS A 273 9.14 4.02 13.10
CA HIS A 273 7.83 3.89 12.47
C HIS A 273 7.74 2.68 11.55
N GLN A 274 6.53 2.18 11.31
CA GLN A 274 6.28 0.97 10.52
C GLN A 274 6.89 0.98 9.11
N GLY A 275 7.03 2.17 8.51
CA GLY A 275 7.61 2.40 7.18
C GLY A 275 9.14 2.35 7.12
N GLU A 276 9.85 2.26 8.25
CA GLU A 276 11.31 2.16 8.26
C GLU A 276 11.79 0.73 8.00
N GLU A 277 12.80 0.58 7.15
CA GLU A 277 13.51 -0.68 6.97
C GLU A 277 14.61 -0.83 8.03
N VAL A 278 14.56 -1.90 8.82
CA VAL A 278 15.51 -2.08 9.93
C VAL A 278 16.93 -2.37 9.43
N ALA A 279 17.10 -2.94 8.23
CA ALA A 279 18.42 -3.08 7.62
C ALA A 279 19.09 -1.71 7.40
N ALA A 280 18.35 -0.72 6.90
CA ALA A 280 18.85 0.64 6.71
C ALA A 280 19.13 1.33 8.06
N VAL A 281 18.24 1.18 9.05
CA VAL A 281 18.45 1.65 10.43
C VAL A 281 19.73 1.06 11.04
N PHE A 282 19.97 -0.24 10.86
CA PHE A 282 21.18 -0.93 11.30
C PHE A 282 22.44 -0.50 10.55
N GLN A 283 22.33 -0.17 9.26
CA GLN A 283 23.44 0.33 8.47
C GLN A 283 23.88 1.73 8.93
N VAL A 284 22.95 2.69 8.97
CA VAL A 284 23.20 4.07 9.41
C VAL A 284 23.60 4.12 10.90
N GLY A 285 23.02 3.25 11.72
CA GLY A 285 23.33 3.15 13.15
C GLY A 285 22.45 3.97 14.06
N ASP A 286 21.26 4.37 13.60
CA ASP A 286 20.23 5.01 14.42
C ASP A 286 19.51 3.99 15.32
N CYS A 287 20.28 3.17 16.04
CA CYS A 287 19.76 2.07 16.84
C CYS A 287 20.62 1.83 18.08
N VAL A 288 20.12 1.02 19.02
CA VAL A 288 20.96 0.58 20.13
C VAL A 288 22.00 -0.39 19.58
N ARG A 289 23.28 0.03 19.66
CA ARG A 289 24.45 -0.80 19.36
C ARG A 289 25.20 -1.11 20.66
N VAL A 290 25.55 -2.37 20.85
CA VAL A 290 26.33 -2.86 22.01
C VAL A 290 27.57 -3.57 21.50
N ASP A 291 28.73 -3.14 21.97
CA ASP A 291 29.99 -3.82 21.69
C ASP A 291 30.02 -5.23 22.32
N PHE A 292 30.64 -6.20 21.65
CA PHE A 292 30.70 -7.58 22.12
C PHE A 292 31.43 -7.72 23.47
N ASP A 293 32.54 -7.03 23.69
CA ASP A 293 33.33 -7.16 24.91
C ASP A 293 32.57 -6.51 26.09
N MET A 294 31.88 -5.41 25.80
CA MET A 294 30.91 -4.80 26.72
C MET A 294 29.81 -5.81 27.08
N LEU A 295 29.13 -6.41 26.09
CA LEU A 295 28.05 -7.38 26.28
C LEU A 295 28.51 -8.60 27.12
N MET A 296 29.73 -9.10 26.87
CA MET A 296 30.34 -10.21 27.61
C MET A 296 30.62 -9.85 29.08
N SER A 297 30.97 -8.60 29.40
CA SER A 297 31.17 -8.17 30.79
C SER A 297 29.90 -8.23 31.66
N TYR A 298 28.72 -8.38 31.04
CA TYR A 298 27.41 -8.56 31.69
C TYR A 298 26.83 -9.98 31.55
N VAL A 299 27.59 -10.97 31.06
CA VAL A 299 27.05 -12.32 30.77
C VAL A 299 26.51 -13.06 31.99
N LYS A 300 27.06 -12.84 33.20
CA LYS A 300 26.54 -13.43 34.45
C LYS A 300 25.39 -12.61 35.08
N GLY A 301 25.00 -11.52 34.44
CA GLY A 301 24.03 -10.53 34.93
C GLY A 301 22.64 -10.68 34.31
N THR A 302 21.80 -9.65 34.48
CA THR A 302 20.46 -9.61 33.87
C THR A 302 20.47 -8.68 32.66
N ARG A 303 19.86 -9.14 31.56
CA ARG A 303 19.66 -8.36 30.34
C ARG A 303 18.15 -8.19 30.12
N THR A 304 17.68 -6.95 30.08
CA THR A 304 16.27 -6.63 29.81
C THR A 304 16.14 -5.63 28.67
N MET A 305 15.10 -5.79 27.87
CA MET A 305 14.63 -4.75 26.97
C MET A 305 13.31 -4.20 27.50
N GLN A 306 13.12 -2.89 27.34
CA GLN A 306 11.96 -2.18 27.88
C GLN A 306 11.35 -1.32 26.78
N ILE A 307 10.02 -1.23 26.74
CA ILE A 307 9.30 -0.24 25.94
C ILE A 307 8.64 0.75 26.90
N ILE A 308 8.98 2.02 26.71
CA ILE A 308 8.59 3.13 27.57
C ILE A 308 7.71 4.05 26.75
N ARG A 309 6.45 4.19 27.16
CA ARG A 309 5.54 5.21 26.62
C ARG A 309 5.89 6.55 27.24
N THR A 310 6.39 7.47 26.44
CA THR A 310 6.68 8.84 26.87
C THR A 310 5.38 9.64 26.98
N SER A 311 5.23 10.43 28.04
CA SER A 311 4.20 11.47 28.08
C SER A 311 4.48 12.49 26.97
N LYS A 312 3.47 12.75 26.12
CA LYS A 312 3.34 14.03 25.43
C LYS A 312 2.68 15.02 26.38
#